data_AF-A0AAN0IT77-F1
#
_entry.id   AF-A0AAN0IT77-F1
#
_cell.length_a   1.000
_cell.length_b   1.000
_cell.length_c   1.000
_cell.angle_alpha   90.00
_cell.angle_beta   90.00
_cell.angle_gamma   90.00
#
_symmetry.space_group_name_H-M   'P 1'
#
loop_
_entity.id
_entity.type
_entity.pdbx_description
1 polymer ?
#
loop_
_entity_poly.entity_id
_entity_poly.type
_entity_poly.pdbx_seq_one_letter_code
_entity_poly.pdbx_strand_id
1 'polypeptide(L)'
;HWLPLLPEWIITNILESLILPKLQHEVDNWNPTTDPLPIHSWIHPWLPLMDKQLEILYPTIRMKLGVALNNWQPSDSSALIIIRPWIKVFSPQVMEAFLCRTVLPKLEYCIQTLDINPNHQTIAPVEWVLQWREALPLHHFVHIFDKHFFPKWLQVLGSWLAGSPNYHEIMK
;
A
#
# COMPACT_ATOMS: atom_id res chain seq x y z
N HIS A 1 30.37 20.86 -7.56
CA HIS A 1 29.38 21.95 -7.72
C HIS A 1 29.43 22.51 -9.14
N TRP A 2 28.85 21.79 -10.11
CA TRP A 2 28.88 22.17 -11.54
C TRP A 2 27.57 22.81 -12.01
N LEU A 3 26.46 22.56 -11.29
CA LEU A 3 25.13 23.07 -11.61
C LEU A 3 25.05 24.59 -11.86
N PRO A 4 25.74 25.47 -11.11
CA PRO A 4 25.65 26.92 -11.34
C PRO A 4 26.36 27.40 -12.61
N LEU A 5 27.20 26.57 -13.23
CA LEU A 5 28.00 26.92 -14.41
C LEU A 5 27.30 26.56 -15.73
N LEU A 6 26.23 25.77 -15.67
CA LEU A 6 25.46 25.37 -16.84
C LEU A 6 24.23 26.27 -17.00
N PRO A 7 23.99 26.80 -18.21
CA PRO A 7 22.72 27.45 -18.52
C PRO A 7 21.55 26.51 -18.25
N GLU A 8 20.50 27.03 -17.64
CA GLU A 8 19.30 26.28 -17.24
C GLU A 8 18.69 25.50 -18.43
N TRP A 9 18.67 26.09 -19.62
CA TRP A 9 18.17 25.45 -20.84
C TRP A 9 18.93 24.17 -21.23
N ILE A 10 20.24 24.07 -20.95
CA ILE A 10 21.02 22.87 -21.22
C ILE A 10 20.59 21.76 -20.28
N ILE A 11 20.40 22.08 -19.01
CA ILE A 11 19.97 21.11 -17.99
C ILE A 11 18.58 20.59 -18.35
N THR A 12 17.62 21.47 -18.65
CA THR A 12 16.28 21.09 -19.09
C THR A 12 16.33 20.18 -20.31
N ASN A 13 17.11 20.53 -21.34
CA ASN A 13 17.21 19.72 -22.54
C ASN A 13 17.84 18.33 -22.28
N ILE A 14 18.84 18.24 -21.39
CA ILE A 14 19.43 16.95 -21.00
C ILE A 14 18.41 16.09 -20.27
N LEU A 15 17.67 16.67 -19.31
CA LEU A 15 16.65 15.95 -18.56
C LEU A 15 15.54 15.43 -19.48
N GLU A 16 15.02 16.28 -20.37
CA GLU A 16 13.91 15.94 -21.26
C GLU A 16 14.32 15.02 -22.41
N SER A 17 15.43 15.32 -23.09
CA SER A 17 15.81 14.62 -24.32
C SER A 17 16.66 13.36 -24.09
N LEU A 18 17.35 13.25 -22.94
CA LEU A 18 18.26 12.12 -22.67
C LEU A 18 17.85 11.29 -21.46
N ILE A 19 17.50 11.93 -20.34
CA ILE A 19 17.19 11.20 -19.10
C ILE A 19 15.78 10.62 -19.14
N LEU A 20 14.77 11.42 -19.49
CA LEU A 20 13.37 10.97 -19.52
C LEU A 20 13.14 9.73 -20.41
N PRO A 21 13.66 9.66 -21.65
CA PRO A 21 13.45 8.49 -22.51
C PRO A 21 14.12 7.24 -21.96
N LYS A 22 15.27 7.39 -21.30
CA LYS A 22 15.96 6.27 -20.62
C LYS A 22 15.16 5.79 -19.42
N LEU A 23 14.66 6.71 -18.58
CA LEU A 23 13.80 6.34 -17.46
C LEU A 23 12.54 5.63 -17.94
N GLN A 24 11.93 6.10 -19.02
CA GLN A 24 10.76 5.44 -19.62
C GLN A 24 11.09 4.01 -20.06
N HIS A 25 12.19 3.82 -20.78
CA HIS A 25 12.66 2.49 -21.18
C HIS A 25 12.90 1.56 -19.97
N GLU A 26 13.54 2.05 -18.92
CA GLU A 26 13.78 1.25 -17.70
C GLU A 26 12.48 0.94 -16.96
N VAL A 27 11.51 1.87 -16.90
CA VAL A 27 10.17 1.62 -16.36
C VAL A 27 9.44 0.55 -17.16
N ASP A 28 9.55 0.58 -18.49
CA ASP A 28 8.92 -0.37 -19.39
C ASP A 28 9.53 -1.77 -19.29
N ASN A 29 10.80 -1.90 -18.91
CA ASN A 29 11.45 -3.19 -18.68
C ASN A 29 11.37 -3.69 -17.24
N TRP A 30 11.19 -2.80 -16.26
CA TRP A 30 11.16 -3.15 -14.85
C TRP A 30 10.00 -4.07 -14.48
N ASN A 31 10.24 -5.07 -13.63
CA ASN A 31 9.27 -6.00 -13.10
C ASN A 31 9.30 -6.01 -11.55
N PRO A 32 8.21 -5.59 -10.88
CA PRO A 32 8.11 -5.53 -9.41
C PRO A 32 8.36 -6.84 -8.67
N THR A 33 8.17 -8.00 -9.32
CA THR A 33 8.26 -9.30 -8.63
C THR A 33 9.61 -10.00 -8.82
N THR A 34 10.39 -9.62 -9.83
CA THR A 34 11.64 -10.30 -10.17
C THR A 34 12.87 -9.41 -10.02
N ASP A 35 12.71 -8.10 -10.17
CA ASP A 35 13.87 -7.21 -10.11
C ASP A 35 14.36 -7.00 -8.68
N PRO A 36 15.68 -7.00 -8.46
CA PRO A 36 16.26 -6.87 -7.12
C PRO A 36 16.13 -5.46 -6.56
N LEU A 37 16.06 -4.46 -7.44
CA LEU A 37 16.01 -3.05 -7.05
C LEU A 37 14.57 -2.54 -7.15
N PRO A 38 14.01 -1.98 -6.06
CA PRO A 38 12.69 -1.41 -6.09
C PRO A 38 12.70 -0.11 -6.90
N ILE A 39 11.67 0.09 -7.73
CA ILE A 39 11.60 1.19 -8.69
C ILE A 39 11.83 2.59 -8.10
N HIS A 40 11.38 2.83 -6.87
CA HIS A 40 11.55 4.13 -6.21
C HIS A 40 13.03 4.49 -6.01
N SER A 41 13.92 3.49 -5.86
CA SER A 41 15.35 3.70 -5.58
C SER A 41 16.08 4.47 -6.68
N TRP A 42 15.64 4.33 -7.94
CA TRP A 42 16.25 4.98 -9.10
C TRP A 42 15.35 6.03 -9.76
N ILE A 43 14.04 6.06 -9.47
CA ILE A 43 13.15 7.13 -9.93
C ILE A 43 13.12 8.33 -8.98
N HIS A 44 12.98 8.10 -7.67
CA HIS A 44 12.79 9.20 -6.72
C HIS A 44 13.94 10.22 -6.67
N PRO A 45 15.21 9.85 -6.89
CA PRO A 45 16.29 10.83 -6.99
C PRO A 45 16.08 11.90 -8.07
N TRP A 46 15.24 11.64 -9.08
CA TRP A 46 14.92 12.58 -10.16
C TRP A 46 13.73 13.49 -9.84
N LEU A 47 12.92 13.18 -8.81
CA LEU A 47 11.76 14.00 -8.44
C LEU A 47 12.12 15.48 -8.18
N PRO A 48 13.21 15.83 -7.45
CA PRO A 48 13.55 17.23 -7.22
C PRO A 48 13.94 18.01 -8.49
N LEU A 49 14.26 17.31 -9.59
CA LEU A 49 14.74 17.91 -10.83
C LEU A 49 13.66 17.97 -11.93
N MET A 50 12.78 16.96 -11.96
CA MET A 50 11.86 16.74 -13.08
C MET A 50 10.39 16.75 -12.67
N ASP A 51 10.06 16.48 -11.40
CA ASP A 51 8.72 16.45 -10.81
C ASP A 51 7.58 16.11 -11.82
N LYS A 52 6.91 17.12 -12.37
CA LYS A 52 5.82 17.00 -13.35
C LYS A 52 6.15 16.19 -14.60
N GLN A 53 7.39 16.25 -15.10
CA GLN A 53 7.80 15.49 -16.28
C GLN A 53 7.78 13.98 -16.02
N LEU A 54 7.99 13.54 -14.76
CA LEU A 54 7.96 12.13 -14.40
C LEU A 54 6.53 11.57 -14.30
N GLU A 55 5.50 12.42 -14.26
CA GLU A 55 4.11 11.98 -14.17
C GLU A 55 3.70 11.06 -15.33
N ILE A 56 4.34 11.20 -16.50
CA ILE A 56 4.14 10.33 -17.67
C ILE A 56 4.49 8.86 -17.37
N LEU A 57 5.39 8.61 -16.42
CA LEU A 57 5.84 7.26 -16.04
C LEU A 57 4.87 6.59 -15.07
N TYR A 58 4.14 7.37 -14.26
CA TYR A 58 3.34 6.85 -13.15
C TYR A 58 2.22 5.87 -13.57
N PRO A 59 1.51 6.05 -14.70
CA PRO A 59 0.53 5.08 -15.17
C PRO A 59 1.12 3.68 -15.38
N THR A 60 2.28 3.56 -16.04
CA THR A 60 2.95 2.28 -16.29
C THR A 60 3.38 1.63 -14.98
N ILE A 61 3.94 2.41 -14.05
CA ILE A 61 4.36 1.94 -12.74
C ILE A 61 3.17 1.40 -11.95
N ARG A 62 2.07 2.16 -11.88
CA ARG A 62 0.84 1.72 -11.20
C ARG A 62 0.25 0.46 -11.83
N MET A 63 0.26 0.38 -13.16
CA MET A 63 -0.20 -0.82 -13.86
C MET A 63 0.60 -2.05 -13.44
N LYS A 64 1.94 -1.97 -13.48
CA LYS A 64 2.82 -3.09 -13.11
C LYS A 64 2.70 -3.47 -11.63
N LEU A 65 2.66 -2.49 -10.74
CA LEU A 65 2.39 -2.71 -9.32
C LEU A 65 1.03 -3.38 -9.10
N GLY A 66 -0.01 -2.92 -9.80
CA GLY A 66 -1.33 -3.53 -9.74
C GLY A 66 -1.34 -4.99 -10.18
N VAL A 67 -0.60 -5.32 -11.25
CA VAL A 67 -0.44 -6.72 -11.71
C VAL A 67 0.28 -7.57 -10.66
N ALA A 68 1.35 -7.07 -10.04
CA ALA A 68 2.05 -7.79 -8.96
C ALA A 68 1.13 -8.03 -7.75
N LEU A 69 0.30 -7.05 -7.41
CA LEU A 69 -0.65 -7.14 -6.32
C LEU A 69 -1.79 -8.12 -6.58
N ASN A 70 -2.01 -8.61 -7.80
CA ASN A 70 -3.05 -9.60 -8.08
C ASN A 70 -2.86 -10.91 -7.28
N ASN A 71 -1.62 -11.32 -7.04
CA ASN A 71 -1.31 -12.55 -6.29
C ASN A 71 -0.86 -12.28 -4.84
N TRP A 72 -0.72 -11.01 -4.45
CA TRP A 72 -0.34 -10.61 -3.09
C TRP A 72 -1.37 -11.04 -2.03
N GLN A 73 -0.92 -11.27 -0.79
CA GLN A 73 -1.77 -11.58 0.35
C GLN A 73 -1.46 -10.66 1.54
N PRO A 74 -2.43 -10.33 2.42
CA PRO A 74 -2.21 -9.41 3.54
C PRO A 74 -1.08 -9.76 4.50
N SER A 75 -0.73 -11.04 4.63
CA SER A 75 0.40 -11.51 5.45
C SER A 75 1.78 -11.14 4.89
N ASP A 76 1.87 -10.80 3.60
CA ASP A 76 3.11 -10.41 2.94
C ASP A 76 3.39 -8.90 3.09
N SER A 77 4.35 -8.57 3.94
CA SER A 77 4.77 -7.19 4.21
C SER A 77 5.51 -6.50 3.05
N SER A 78 5.98 -7.25 2.04
CA SER A 78 6.83 -6.72 0.97
C SER A 78 6.12 -5.68 0.10
N ALA A 79 4.83 -5.85 -0.17
CA ALA A 79 4.04 -4.92 -0.96
C ALA A 79 4.01 -3.52 -0.35
N LEU A 80 3.85 -3.42 0.96
CA LEU A 80 3.80 -2.14 1.66
C LEU A 80 5.14 -1.41 1.59
N ILE A 81 6.26 -2.13 1.63
CA ILE A 81 7.62 -1.56 1.47
C ILE A 81 7.76 -0.91 0.09
N ILE A 82 7.27 -1.58 -0.96
CA ILE A 82 7.34 -1.08 -2.33
C ILE A 82 6.42 0.13 -2.54
N ILE A 83 5.23 0.12 -1.93
CA ILE A 83 4.18 1.14 -2.12
C ILE A 83 4.43 2.40 -1.28
N ARG A 84 4.96 2.27 -0.07
CA ARG A 84 5.16 3.39 0.88
C ARG A 84 5.81 4.64 0.27
N PRO A 85 6.90 4.52 -0.51
CA PRO A 85 7.53 5.68 -1.13
C PRO A 85 6.58 6.48 -2.04
N TRP A 86 5.62 5.80 -2.67
CA TRP A 86 4.69 6.41 -3.64
C TRP A 86 3.52 7.15 -3.00
N ILE A 87 3.25 6.95 -1.69
CA ILE A 87 2.14 7.59 -0.97
C ILE A 87 2.20 9.12 -1.08
N LYS A 88 3.40 9.69 -1.07
CA LYS A 88 3.63 11.15 -1.18
C LYS A 88 3.85 11.64 -2.61
N VAL A 89 3.99 10.71 -3.56
CA VAL A 89 4.28 11.01 -4.98
C VAL A 89 3.00 11.00 -5.81
N PHE A 90 2.12 10.04 -5.56
CA PHE A 90 0.80 10.03 -6.19
C PHE A 90 -0.14 11.01 -5.49
N SER A 91 -1.09 11.57 -6.25
CA SER A 91 -2.17 12.33 -5.62
C SER A 91 -2.99 11.43 -4.70
N PRO A 92 -3.54 11.95 -3.59
CA PRO A 92 -4.32 11.15 -2.64
C PRO A 92 -5.47 10.38 -3.32
N GLN A 93 -6.15 11.01 -4.28
CA GLN A 93 -7.27 10.40 -5.00
C GLN A 93 -6.83 9.22 -5.87
N VAL A 94 -5.69 9.35 -6.56
CA VAL A 94 -5.15 8.29 -7.41
C VAL A 94 -4.62 7.14 -6.56
N MET A 95 -3.94 7.45 -5.46
CA MET A 95 -3.43 6.46 -4.51
C MET A 95 -4.57 5.65 -3.90
N GLU A 96 -5.61 6.32 -3.41
CA GLU A 96 -6.78 5.69 -2.83
C GLU A 96 -7.50 4.81 -3.85
N ALA A 97 -7.79 5.32 -5.06
CA ALA A 97 -8.45 4.53 -6.11
C ALA A 97 -7.64 3.28 -6.50
N PHE A 98 -6.31 3.41 -6.56
CA PHE A 98 -5.41 2.29 -6.84
C PHE A 98 -5.49 1.22 -5.74
N LEU A 99 -5.41 1.62 -4.46
CA LEU A 99 -5.47 0.69 -3.33
C LEU A 99 -6.85 0.05 -3.17
N CYS A 100 -7.93 0.81 -3.37
CA CYS A 100 -9.31 0.29 -3.36
C CYS A 100 -9.52 -0.81 -4.40
N ARG A 101 -8.83 -0.74 -5.53
CA ARG A 101 -8.92 -1.76 -6.58
C ARG A 101 -8.04 -2.99 -6.31
N THR A 102 -6.89 -2.82 -5.68
CA THR A 102 -5.83 -3.85 -5.65
C THR A 102 -5.62 -4.50 -4.28
N VAL A 103 -5.75 -3.72 -3.21
CA VAL A 103 -5.39 -4.11 -1.84
C VAL A 103 -6.64 -4.28 -0.98
N LEU A 104 -7.55 -3.30 -1.01
CA LEU A 104 -8.70 -3.23 -0.11
C LEU A 104 -9.58 -4.50 -0.12
N PRO A 105 -9.92 -5.10 -1.27
CA PRO A 105 -10.77 -6.30 -1.29
C PRO A 105 -10.13 -7.49 -0.56
N LYS A 106 -8.80 -7.56 -0.56
CA LYS A 106 -8.04 -8.64 0.11
C LYS A 106 -7.95 -8.41 1.61
N LEU A 107 -7.84 -7.16 2.03
CA LEU A 107 -7.92 -6.77 3.44
C LEU A 107 -9.30 -7.09 4.02
N GLU A 108 -10.37 -6.72 3.29
CA GLU A 108 -11.75 -7.06 3.66
C GLU A 108 -11.93 -8.56 3.79
N TYR A 109 -11.51 -9.33 2.77
CA TYR A 109 -11.61 -10.78 2.78
C TYR A 109 -10.88 -11.42 3.97
N CYS A 110 -9.70 -10.91 4.32
CA CYS A 110 -8.91 -11.43 5.45
C CYS A 110 -9.61 -11.24 6.80
N ILE A 111 -10.29 -10.11 7.01
CA ILE A 111 -11.11 -9.89 8.22
C ILE A 111 -12.41 -10.67 8.15
N GLN A 112 -13.00 -10.81 6.97
CA GLN A 112 -14.20 -11.61 6.76
C GLN A 112 -13.96 -13.08 7.10
N THR A 113 -12.80 -13.64 6.78
CA THR A 113 -12.45 -15.05 7.09
C THR A 113 -11.81 -15.25 8.45
N LEU A 114 -11.51 -14.17 9.19
CA LEU A 114 -11.03 -14.25 10.57
C LEU A 114 -12.05 -14.97 11.45
N ASP A 115 -11.62 -16.07 12.05
CA ASP A 115 -12.37 -16.78 13.08
C ASP A 115 -12.13 -16.12 14.44
N ILE A 116 -13.22 -15.92 15.20
CA ILE A 116 -13.17 -15.33 16.54
C ILE A 116 -13.43 -16.44 17.53
N ASN A 117 -12.34 -16.92 18.12
CA ASN A 117 -12.35 -18.07 19.02
C ASN A 117 -11.75 -17.66 20.36
N PRO A 118 -12.55 -17.60 21.45
CA PRO A 118 -12.07 -17.19 22.77
C PRO A 118 -10.91 -18.05 23.30
N ASN A 119 -10.86 -19.33 22.94
CA ASN A 119 -9.84 -20.25 23.43
C ASN A 119 -8.52 -20.15 22.65
N HIS A 120 -8.57 -19.68 21.39
CA HIS A 120 -7.43 -19.63 20.47
C HIS A 120 -7.50 -18.43 19.53
N GLN A 121 -7.58 -17.22 20.09
CA GLN A 121 -7.72 -16.00 19.31
C GLN A 121 -6.43 -15.64 18.56
N THR A 122 -6.53 -15.33 17.27
CA THR A 122 -5.44 -14.73 16.49
C THR A 122 -5.78 -13.30 16.10
N ILE A 123 -4.83 -12.38 16.29
CA ILE A 123 -5.00 -10.95 15.94
C ILE A 123 -4.26 -10.56 14.65
N ALA A 124 -3.44 -11.44 14.08
CA ALA A 124 -2.59 -11.13 12.93
C ALA A 124 -3.36 -10.53 11.73
N PRO A 125 -4.57 -11.01 11.35
CA PRO A 125 -5.37 -10.34 10.31
C PRO A 125 -5.68 -8.87 10.59
N VAL A 126 -5.98 -8.53 11.85
CA VAL A 126 -6.22 -7.14 12.27
C VAL A 126 -4.95 -6.32 12.13
N GLU A 127 -3.80 -6.86 12.56
CA GLU A 127 -2.50 -6.20 12.43
C GLU A 127 -2.14 -5.95 10.96
N TRP A 128 -2.32 -6.94 10.08
CA TRP A 128 -2.07 -6.82 8.65
C TRP A 128 -2.89 -5.70 8.02
N VAL A 129 -4.17 -5.57 8.37
CA VAL A 129 -5.00 -4.45 7.93
C VAL A 129 -4.44 -3.13 8.45
N LEU A 130 -4.17 -3.01 9.75
CA LEU A 130 -3.73 -1.77 10.37
C LEU A 130 -2.38 -1.25 9.87
N GLN A 131 -1.52 -2.11 9.30
CA GLN A 131 -0.28 -1.69 8.65
C GLN A 131 -0.51 -0.69 7.49
N TRP A 132 -1.69 -0.72 6.86
CA TRP A 132 -2.02 0.15 5.72
C TRP A 132 -2.54 1.54 6.11
N ARG A 133 -2.57 1.89 7.40
CA ARG A 133 -3.13 3.16 7.91
C ARG A 133 -2.49 4.44 7.36
N GLU A 134 -1.24 4.35 6.89
CA GLU A 134 -0.53 5.48 6.29
C GLU A 134 -0.92 5.70 4.82
N ALA A 135 -1.49 4.68 4.17
CA ALA A 135 -1.78 4.66 2.75
C ALA A 135 -3.28 4.78 2.43
N LEU A 136 -4.14 4.23 3.30
CA LEU A 136 -5.59 4.27 3.16
C LEU A 136 -6.23 5.28 4.13
N PRO A 137 -7.27 6.01 3.71
CA PRO A 137 -8.07 6.83 4.63
C PRO A 137 -8.79 6.01 5.71
N LEU A 138 -9.01 6.63 6.88
CA LEU A 138 -9.60 5.99 8.07
C LEU A 138 -10.97 5.34 7.81
N HIS A 139 -11.79 5.91 6.94
CA HIS A 139 -13.15 5.44 6.70
C HIS A 139 -13.20 4.01 6.13
N HIS A 140 -12.18 3.57 5.38
CA HIS A 140 -12.07 2.19 4.91
C HIS A 140 -11.89 1.20 6.06
N PHE A 141 -11.08 1.55 7.05
CA PHE A 141 -10.89 0.72 8.25
C PHE A 141 -12.19 0.59 9.03
N VAL A 142 -12.88 1.72 9.25
CA VAL A 142 -14.19 1.72 9.91
C VAL A 142 -15.15 0.79 9.17
N HIS A 143 -15.21 0.89 7.83
CA HIS A 143 -16.05 0.01 7.02
C HIS A 143 -15.69 -1.48 7.18
N ILE A 144 -14.41 -1.83 7.07
CA ILE A 144 -13.94 -3.21 7.23
C ILE A 144 -14.35 -3.77 8.59
N PHE A 145 -14.07 -3.05 9.68
CA PHE A 145 -14.32 -3.53 11.03
C PHE A 145 -15.81 -3.57 11.38
N ASP A 146 -16.58 -2.54 11.00
CA ASP A 146 -18.02 -2.47 11.21
C ASP A 146 -18.76 -3.60 10.50
N LYS A 147 -18.37 -3.88 9.26
CA LYS A 147 -19.05 -4.90 8.44
C LYS A 147 -18.59 -6.32 8.74
N HIS A 148 -17.30 -6.53 8.95
CA HIS A 148 -16.72 -7.87 8.95
C HIS A 148 -16.19 -8.33 10.30
N PHE A 149 -15.81 -7.44 11.22
CA PHE A 149 -15.21 -7.82 12.50
C PHE A 149 -16.22 -7.77 13.66
N PHE A 150 -16.79 -6.59 13.93
CA PHE A 150 -17.60 -6.36 15.13
C PHE A 150 -18.83 -7.26 15.23
N PRO A 151 -19.58 -7.57 14.17
CA PRO A 151 -20.74 -8.47 14.28
C PRO A 151 -20.37 -9.86 14.80
N LYS A 152 -19.30 -10.45 14.25
CA LYS A 152 -18.77 -11.75 14.70
C LYS A 152 -18.26 -11.65 16.14
N TRP A 153 -17.53 -10.58 16.45
CA TRP A 153 -16.93 -10.40 17.76
C TRP A 153 -17.99 -10.26 18.86
N LEU A 154 -19.00 -9.41 18.63
CA LEU A 154 -20.11 -9.19 19.55
C LEU A 154 -20.96 -10.46 19.74
N GLN A 155 -21.17 -11.25 18.68
CA GLN A 155 -21.89 -12.53 18.77
C GLN A 155 -21.15 -13.53 19.66
N VAL A 156 -19.85 -13.68 19.47
CA VAL A 156 -19.01 -14.59 20.27
C VAL A 156 -18.94 -14.11 21.71
N LEU A 157 -18.74 -12.80 21.93
CA LEU A 157 -18.75 -12.19 23.26
C LEU A 157 -20.09 -12.41 23.98
N GLY A 158 -21.22 -12.20 23.28
CA GLY A 158 -22.55 -12.42 23.84
C GLY A 158 -22.77 -13.88 24.25
N SER A 159 -22.37 -14.83 23.40
CA SER A 159 -22.43 -16.26 23.70
C SER A 159 -21.56 -16.63 24.90
N TRP A 160 -20.35 -16.08 24.99
CA TRP A 160 -19.42 -16.30 26.10
C TRP A 160 -19.97 -15.76 27.43
N LEU A 161 -20.54 -14.56 27.43
CA LEU A 161 -21.18 -13.96 28.61
C LEU A 161 -22.41 -14.75 29.10
N ALA A 162 -23.16 -15.36 28.18
CA ALA A 162 -24.34 -16.17 28.52
C ALA A 162 -23.97 -17.56 29.07
N GLY A 163 -22.78 -18.08 28.76
CA GLY A 163 -22.34 -19.45 29.06
C GLY A 163 -21.82 -19.71 30.47
N SER A 164 -21.99 -18.79 31.43
CA SER A 164 -21.29 -18.77 32.74
C SER A 164 -19.80 -18.41 32.62
N PRO A 165 -19.47 -17.16 32.27
CA PRO A 165 -18.09 -16.72 32.11
C PRO A 165 -17.34 -16.79 33.44
N ASN A 166 -16.04 -17.08 33.37
CA ASN A 166 -15.18 -17.06 34.55
C ASN A 166 -14.97 -15.58 34.94
N TYR A 167 -15.70 -15.10 35.96
CA TYR A 167 -15.74 -13.67 36.36
C TYR A 167 -14.37 -13.05 36.64
N HIS A 168 -13.34 -13.87 36.89
CA HIS A 168 -11.95 -13.42 37.04
C HIS A 168 -11.33 -12.81 35.76
N GLU A 169 -11.83 -13.16 34.58
CA GLU A 169 -11.34 -12.61 33.29
C GLU A 169 -12.00 -11.27 32.94
N ILE A 170 -13.13 -10.92 33.55
CA ILE A 170 -13.88 -9.68 33.28
C ILE A 170 -13.37 -8.50 34.13
N MET A 171 -12.72 -8.76 35.26
CA MET A 171 -12.31 -7.74 36.23
C MET A 171 -10.86 -7.25 36.12
N LYS A 172 -10.14 -7.56 35.03
CA LYS A 172 -8.76 -7.07 34.80
C LYS A 172 -8.69 -6.02 33.71
#